data_AF-A0AAU9K4J6-F1
#
_entry.id   AF-A0AAU9K4J6-F1
#
_cell.length_a   1.000
_cell.length_b   1.000
_cell.length_c   1.000
_cell.angle_alpha   90.00
_cell.angle_beta   90.00
_cell.angle_gamma   90.00
#
_symmetry.space_group_name_H-M   'P 1'
#
loop_
_entity.id
_entity.type
_entity.pdbx_description
1 polymer ?
#
loop_
_entity_poly.entity_id
_entity_poly.type
_entity_poly.pdbx_seq_one_letter_code
_entity_poly.pdbx_strand_id
1 'polypeptide(L)'
;MGIYWDGTSVGFAFLGGFLISISTIINLFAMGRITGLSGILFTISTWNKKEGLIWKISFMIGLIGIIMMFRLGTDKEVSGQKVFDGEDAGDDLDAAGWILGGLFIGVGTKWGNGCTSGHAVCGVPRLAPRSIIATCIFLSFGLATATLRHYKPFLNDTLDVSTGTYDTYRLVSGWIYLAAFIGFLVLAAITALSAATTKIKKLDLWISCLTGAIFGLGLLLSGMCRRTKILAFLTLADGWDPSLIFVMASAVGVNLFAFNWILKQQKPICSEKFNVTTNREIDYGIIIGPALFGIGWGLTGFCPGPAMANLVLLPQAALELLFIIIGQVFIDFVLKKWKARKEKLLSKDDVDLGSTSKPQA
;
A
#
# COMPACT_ATOMS: atom_id res chain seq x y z
N MET A 1 5.62 -23.79 -19.83
CA MET A 1 5.14 -22.44 -19.51
C MET A 1 3.71 -22.27 -20.04
N GLY A 2 2.73 -22.83 -19.33
CA GLY A 2 1.31 -22.58 -19.63
C GLY A 2 0.89 -21.23 -19.04
N ILE A 3 0.36 -20.33 -19.88
CA ILE A 3 -0.23 -19.07 -19.43
C ILE A 3 -1.69 -19.36 -19.04
N TYR A 4 -2.06 -19.12 -17.78
CA TYR A 4 -3.43 -19.30 -17.31
C TYR A 4 -4.08 -17.94 -17.13
N TRP A 5 -4.87 -17.51 -18.11
CA TRP A 5 -5.73 -16.34 -18.00
C TRP A 5 -7.12 -16.64 -18.57
N ASP A 6 -8.15 -16.18 -17.88
CA ASP A 6 -9.52 -16.24 -18.39
C ASP A 6 -9.96 -14.85 -18.84
N GLY A 7 -10.70 -14.76 -19.94
CA GLY A 7 -11.16 -13.49 -20.51
C GLY A 7 -11.99 -12.67 -19.54
N THR A 8 -12.80 -13.34 -18.69
CA THR A 8 -13.58 -12.64 -17.66
C THR A 8 -12.66 -12.04 -16.59
N SER A 9 -11.61 -12.77 -16.19
CA SER A 9 -10.62 -12.29 -15.21
C SER A 9 -9.84 -11.07 -15.70
N VAL A 10 -9.54 -11.02 -17.00
CA VAL A 10 -8.90 -9.86 -17.62
C VAL A 10 -9.86 -8.66 -17.65
N GLY A 11 -11.14 -8.88 -17.96
CA GLY A 11 -12.16 -7.84 -17.92
C GLY A 11 -12.33 -7.23 -16.52
N PHE A 12 -12.39 -8.07 -15.49
CA PHE A 12 -12.46 -7.66 -14.10
C PHE A 12 -11.18 -6.95 -13.63
N ALA A 13 -10.00 -7.43 -14.04
CA ALA A 13 -8.72 -6.76 -13.82
C ALA A 13 -8.70 -5.34 -14.41
N PHE A 14 -9.12 -5.19 -15.66
CA PHE A 14 -9.20 -3.90 -16.33
C PHE A 14 -10.16 -2.94 -15.61
N LEU A 15 -11.37 -3.40 -15.29
CA LEU A 15 -12.40 -2.64 -14.59
C LEU A 15 -11.93 -2.22 -13.18
N GLY A 16 -11.28 -3.13 -12.45
CA GLY A 16 -10.71 -2.84 -11.13
C GLY A 16 -9.63 -1.76 -11.19
N GLY A 17 -8.72 -1.84 -12.16
CA GLY A 17 -7.70 -0.80 -12.38
C GLY A 17 -8.30 0.55 -12.80
N PHE A 18 -9.38 0.54 -13.60
CA PHE A 18 -10.14 1.74 -13.98
C PHE A 18 -10.78 2.42 -12.76
N LEU A 19 -11.41 1.66 -11.86
CA LEU A 19 -11.99 2.19 -10.62
C LEU A 19 -10.93 2.75 -9.67
N ILE A 20 -9.79 2.06 -9.55
CA ILE A 20 -8.64 2.56 -8.78
C ILE A 20 -8.20 3.92 -9.34
N SER A 21 -8.08 4.05 -10.66
CA SER A 21 -7.75 5.33 -11.30
C SER A 21 -8.79 6.41 -10.98
N ILE A 22 -10.09 6.14 -11.14
CA ILE A 22 -11.16 7.08 -10.78
C ILE A 22 -11.01 7.59 -9.34
N SER A 23 -10.78 6.67 -8.39
CA SER A 23 -10.56 7.05 -6.99
C SER A 23 -9.37 8.03 -6.84
N THR A 24 -8.24 7.72 -7.50
CA THR A 24 -7.05 8.60 -7.44
C THR A 24 -7.26 9.93 -8.16
N ILE A 25 -8.04 9.95 -9.25
CA ILE A 25 -8.40 11.16 -10.00
C ILE A 25 -9.28 12.07 -9.16
N ILE A 26 -10.32 11.54 -8.52
CA ILE A 26 -11.20 12.32 -7.66
C ILE A 26 -10.38 12.93 -6.51
N ASN A 27 -9.49 12.16 -5.89
CA ASN A 27 -8.67 12.66 -4.79
C ASN A 27 -7.68 13.76 -5.24
N LEU A 28 -7.09 13.61 -6.42
CA LEU A 28 -6.19 14.64 -6.98
C LEU A 28 -6.95 15.88 -7.45
N PHE A 29 -8.07 15.71 -8.16
CA PHE A 29 -8.84 16.79 -8.76
C PHE A 29 -9.61 17.61 -7.72
N ALA A 30 -10.33 16.92 -6.81
CA ALA A 30 -11.12 17.58 -5.79
C ALA A 30 -10.23 18.11 -4.66
N MET A 31 -9.34 17.28 -4.12
CA MET A 31 -8.59 17.62 -2.89
C MET A 31 -7.15 18.06 -3.14
N GLY A 32 -6.60 17.86 -4.33
CA GLY A 32 -5.21 18.16 -4.64
C GLY A 32 -4.22 17.18 -4.01
N ARG A 33 -4.65 15.98 -3.58
CA ARG A 33 -3.83 15.04 -2.80
C ARG A 33 -3.59 13.75 -3.59
N ILE A 34 -2.43 13.12 -3.38
CA ILE A 34 -2.10 11.82 -3.96
C ILE A 34 -2.57 10.69 -3.05
N THR A 35 -3.20 9.67 -3.63
CA THR A 35 -3.59 8.45 -2.93
C THR A 35 -2.41 7.47 -2.84
N GLY A 36 -1.79 7.37 -1.66
CA GLY A 36 -0.72 6.41 -1.38
C GLY A 36 -0.99 5.60 -0.12
N LEU A 37 -1.38 4.34 -0.27
CA LEU A 37 -1.86 3.48 0.83
C LEU A 37 -0.86 3.34 1.98
N SER A 38 0.43 3.17 1.68
CA SER A 38 1.49 3.08 2.72
C SER A 38 1.61 4.37 3.53
N GLY A 39 1.44 5.53 2.90
CA GLY A 39 1.47 6.82 3.59
C GLY A 39 0.22 7.05 4.42
N ILE A 40 -0.94 6.59 3.94
CA ILE A 40 -2.19 6.60 4.70
C ILE A 40 -2.03 5.73 5.97
N LEU A 41 -1.53 4.50 5.82
CA LEU A 41 -1.27 3.58 6.93
C LEU A 41 -0.31 4.19 7.95
N PHE A 42 0.82 4.73 7.51
CA PHE A 42 1.83 5.34 8.38
C PHE A 42 1.27 6.51 9.20
N THR A 43 0.51 7.43 8.57
CA THR A 43 -0.06 8.58 9.28
C THR A 43 -1.12 8.16 10.28
N ILE A 44 -1.93 7.14 9.96
CA ILE A 44 -2.91 6.57 10.91
C ILE A 44 -2.19 5.95 12.10
N SER A 45 -1.16 5.13 11.84
CA SER A 45 -0.39 4.46 12.88
C SER A 45 0.34 5.43 13.82
N THR A 46 0.92 6.51 13.28
CA THR A 46 1.64 7.53 14.07
C THR A 46 0.74 8.62 14.65
N TRP A 47 -0.58 8.54 14.39
CA TRP A 47 -1.58 9.52 14.82
C TRP A 47 -1.23 10.99 14.48
N ASN A 48 -0.57 11.20 13.33
CA ASN A 48 -0.03 12.51 12.97
C ASN A 48 -1.11 13.43 12.38
N LYS A 49 -1.72 14.26 13.23
CA LYS A 49 -2.77 15.22 12.84
C LYS A 49 -2.33 16.22 11.76
N LYS A 50 -1.04 16.59 11.70
CA LYS A 50 -0.53 17.58 10.74
C LYS A 50 -0.56 17.07 9.30
N GLU A 51 -0.52 15.76 9.10
CA GLU A 51 -0.54 15.13 7.77
C GLU A 51 -1.95 14.78 7.27
N GLY A 52 -2.98 15.39 7.85
CA GLY A 52 -4.38 15.16 7.47
C GLY A 52 -4.90 13.80 7.92
N LEU A 53 -4.72 13.47 9.20
CA LEU A 53 -5.17 12.21 9.79
C LEU A 53 -6.66 11.90 9.50
N ILE A 54 -7.53 12.91 9.59
CA ILE A 54 -8.99 12.74 9.50
C ILE A 54 -9.43 12.19 8.14
N TRP A 55 -8.93 12.76 7.05
CA TRP A 55 -9.30 12.33 5.69
C TRP A 55 -8.74 10.94 5.38
N LYS A 56 -7.54 10.62 5.90
CA LYS A 56 -6.89 9.31 5.76
C LYS A 56 -7.68 8.20 6.45
N ILE A 57 -8.15 8.46 7.67
CA ILE A 57 -9.05 7.55 8.39
C ILE A 57 -10.36 7.39 7.62
N SER A 58 -10.94 8.48 7.12
CA SER A 58 -12.18 8.42 6.34
C SER A 58 -12.03 7.60 5.05
N PHE A 59 -10.91 7.76 4.33
CA PHE A 59 -10.57 6.93 3.18
C PHE A 59 -10.46 5.45 3.58
N MET A 60 -9.81 5.16 4.70
CA MET A 60 -9.67 3.79 5.20
C MET A 60 -11.02 3.17 5.56
N ILE A 61 -11.93 3.96 6.14
CA ILE A 61 -13.29 3.53 6.47
C ILE A 61 -14.05 3.14 5.21
N GLY A 62 -13.97 3.95 4.15
CA GLY A 62 -14.59 3.61 2.87
C GLY A 62 -14.03 2.33 2.26
N LEU A 63 -12.69 2.21 2.27
CA LEU A 63 -11.98 1.05 1.70
C LEU A 63 -12.32 -0.25 2.43
N ILE A 64 -12.25 -0.27 3.76
CA ILE A 64 -12.56 -1.48 4.54
C ILE A 64 -14.08 -1.73 4.55
N GLY A 65 -14.89 -0.67 4.59
CA GLY A 65 -16.35 -0.75 4.66
C GLY A 65 -16.97 -1.44 3.44
N ILE A 66 -16.54 -1.10 2.22
CA ILE A 66 -17.04 -1.78 1.01
C ILE A 66 -16.61 -3.25 0.97
N ILE A 67 -15.39 -3.55 1.43
CA ILE A 67 -14.85 -4.92 1.46
C ILE A 67 -15.61 -5.77 2.47
N MET A 68 -15.91 -5.23 3.66
CA MET A 68 -16.76 -5.91 4.64
C MET A 68 -18.18 -6.10 4.12
N MET A 69 -18.73 -5.12 3.42
CA MET A 69 -20.07 -5.22 2.83
C MET A 69 -20.15 -6.40 1.83
N PHE A 70 -19.15 -6.59 0.97
CA PHE A 70 -19.05 -7.73 0.06
C PHE A 70 -18.72 -9.06 0.76
N ARG A 71 -18.11 -9.02 1.96
CA ARG A 71 -17.86 -10.24 2.73
C ARG A 71 -19.11 -10.74 3.46
N LEU A 72 -19.93 -9.80 3.96
CA LEU A 72 -21.14 -10.05 4.72
C LEU A 72 -22.39 -10.19 3.83
N GLY A 73 -22.37 -9.59 2.63
CA GLY A 73 -23.47 -9.60 1.67
C GLY A 73 -23.01 -10.01 0.28
N THR A 74 -23.95 -10.55 -0.51
CA THR A 74 -23.77 -11.19 -1.84
C THR A 74 -22.92 -12.46 -1.85
N ASP A 75 -23.19 -13.33 -2.82
CA ASP A 75 -22.44 -14.55 -3.04
C ASP A 75 -20.94 -14.24 -3.03
N LYS A 76 -20.13 -15.12 -2.42
CA LYS A 76 -18.66 -14.98 -2.31
C LYS A 76 -17.94 -15.00 -3.68
N GLU A 77 -18.73 -14.98 -4.75
CA GLU A 77 -18.37 -15.06 -6.14
C GLU A 77 -19.04 -13.92 -6.89
N VAL A 78 -18.25 -13.13 -7.60
CA VAL A 78 -18.75 -12.14 -8.56
C VAL A 78 -18.61 -12.78 -9.94
N SER A 79 -19.74 -13.11 -10.58
CA SER A 79 -19.75 -13.73 -11.91
C SER A 79 -18.93 -15.03 -11.99
N GLY A 80 -18.99 -15.89 -10.96
CA GLY A 80 -18.27 -17.16 -10.88
C GLY A 80 -16.79 -17.05 -10.49
N GLN A 81 -16.30 -15.84 -10.18
CA GLN A 81 -14.96 -15.64 -9.64
C GLN A 81 -14.99 -15.39 -8.14
N LYS A 82 -14.22 -16.18 -7.39
CA LYS A 82 -13.98 -15.92 -5.96
C LYS A 82 -13.38 -14.52 -5.79
N VAL A 83 -13.99 -13.74 -4.91
CA VAL A 83 -13.56 -12.38 -4.57
C VAL A 83 -12.40 -12.40 -3.55
N PHE A 84 -12.39 -13.42 -2.69
CA PHE A 84 -11.39 -13.64 -1.65
C PHE A 84 -10.80 -15.04 -1.80
N ASP A 85 -9.56 -15.21 -1.36
CA ASP A 85 -8.97 -16.54 -1.26
C ASP A 85 -9.56 -17.31 -0.06
N GLY A 86 -9.38 -18.63 -0.05
CA GLY A 86 -9.73 -19.47 1.11
C GLY A 86 -8.84 -19.19 2.32
N GLU A 87 -9.26 -19.66 3.49
CA GLU A 87 -8.51 -19.50 4.75
C GLU A 87 -7.08 -20.11 4.63
N ASP A 88 -6.94 -21.18 3.84
CA ASP A 88 -5.69 -21.93 3.65
C ASP A 88 -4.67 -21.21 2.74
N ALA A 89 -5.05 -20.12 2.08
CA ALA A 89 -4.15 -19.40 1.17
C ALA A 89 -2.96 -18.73 1.88
N GLY A 90 -2.96 -18.73 3.22
CA GLY A 90 -1.90 -18.23 4.07
C GLY A 90 -0.82 -19.24 4.46
N ASP A 91 -1.10 -20.54 4.27
CA ASP A 91 -0.43 -21.62 4.99
C ASP A 91 0.86 -22.13 4.33
N ASP A 92 1.15 -21.66 3.12
CA ASP A 92 2.39 -21.94 2.39
C ASP A 92 3.60 -21.08 2.86
N LEU A 93 3.41 -20.27 3.91
CA LEU A 93 4.44 -19.40 4.48
C LEU A 93 4.36 -19.40 6.00
N ASP A 94 5.47 -19.76 6.64
CA ASP A 94 5.58 -19.71 8.09
C ASP A 94 5.43 -18.29 8.66
N ALA A 95 5.12 -18.20 9.95
CA ALA A 95 5.04 -16.93 10.66
C ALA A 95 6.31 -16.08 10.49
N ALA A 96 7.49 -16.71 10.44
CA ALA A 96 8.75 -16.02 10.18
C ALA A 96 8.78 -15.32 8.81
N GLY A 97 8.23 -15.96 7.77
CA GLY A 97 8.12 -15.36 6.45
C GLY A 97 7.17 -14.16 6.41
N TRP A 98 6.02 -14.26 7.08
CA TRP A 98 5.09 -13.14 7.24
C TRP A 98 5.69 -11.96 8.01
N ILE A 99 6.45 -12.24 9.08
CA ILE A 99 7.15 -11.23 9.88
C ILE A 99 8.21 -10.52 9.03
N LEU A 100 9.10 -11.28 8.39
CA LEU A 100 10.19 -10.74 7.57
C LEU A 100 9.66 -9.97 6.37
N GLY A 101 8.63 -10.51 5.70
CA GLY A 101 7.96 -9.87 4.58
C GLY A 101 7.32 -8.54 4.98
N GLY A 102 6.55 -8.54 6.08
CA GLY A 102 5.96 -7.32 6.63
C GLY A 102 7.01 -6.26 6.99
N LEU A 103 8.11 -6.66 7.64
CA LEU A 103 9.22 -5.75 7.97
C LEU A 103 9.87 -5.15 6.72
N PHE A 104 10.17 -5.97 5.70
CA PHE A 104 10.77 -5.50 4.46
C PHE A 104 9.84 -4.57 3.68
N ILE A 105 8.54 -4.87 3.61
CA ILE A 105 7.53 -3.97 3.02
C ILE A 105 7.46 -2.66 3.82
N GLY A 106 7.44 -2.73 5.15
CA GLY A 106 7.38 -1.57 6.02
C GLY A 106 8.57 -0.63 5.84
N VAL A 107 9.78 -1.17 5.98
CA VAL A 107 11.03 -0.43 5.79
C VAL A 107 11.11 0.10 4.36
N GLY A 108 10.85 -0.75 3.37
CA GLY A 108 10.97 -0.44 1.96
C GLY A 108 10.03 0.69 1.53
N THR A 109 8.75 0.63 1.91
CA THR A 109 7.76 1.63 1.51
C THR A 109 8.00 3.00 2.14
N LYS A 110 8.54 3.03 3.37
CA LYS A 110 8.84 4.29 4.05
C LYS A 110 10.17 4.90 3.58
N TRP A 111 11.21 4.09 3.35
CA TRP A 111 12.48 4.58 2.81
C TRP A 111 12.35 5.04 1.34
N GLY A 112 11.60 4.29 0.53
CA GLY A 112 11.29 4.65 -0.86
C GLY A 112 10.29 5.80 -1.01
N ASN A 113 9.65 6.25 0.08
CA ASN A 113 8.61 7.28 0.07
C ASN A 113 7.40 6.93 -0.83
N GLY A 114 6.99 5.66 -0.80
CA GLY A 114 5.85 5.16 -1.56
C GLY A 114 5.79 3.64 -1.68
N CYS A 115 4.67 3.16 -2.22
CA CYS A 115 4.44 1.77 -2.62
C CYS A 115 3.88 1.73 -4.05
N THR A 116 3.35 0.60 -4.49
CA THR A 116 2.73 0.41 -5.81
C THR A 116 1.70 1.51 -6.14
N SER A 117 0.80 1.85 -5.21
CA SER A 117 -0.21 2.92 -5.44
C SER A 117 0.42 4.31 -5.61
N GLY A 118 1.50 4.61 -4.87
CA GLY A 118 2.18 5.90 -4.92
C GLY A 118 3.14 6.06 -6.11
N HIS A 119 3.97 5.05 -6.38
CA HIS A 119 4.97 5.07 -7.45
C HIS A 119 4.41 4.59 -8.79
N ALA A 120 3.77 3.43 -8.87
CA ALA A 120 3.22 2.96 -10.14
C ALA A 120 1.96 3.74 -10.51
N VAL A 121 0.86 3.58 -9.76
CA VAL A 121 -0.45 4.11 -10.14
C VAL A 121 -0.49 5.64 -10.19
N CYS A 122 0.11 6.32 -9.22
CA CYS A 122 0.11 7.79 -9.18
C CYS A 122 1.39 8.42 -9.73
N GLY A 123 2.53 7.72 -9.69
CA GLY A 123 3.84 8.29 -9.98
C GLY A 123 4.26 8.18 -11.45
N VAL A 124 4.06 7.01 -12.08
CA VAL A 124 4.38 6.77 -13.49
C VAL A 124 3.57 7.67 -14.43
N PRO A 125 2.25 7.89 -14.23
CA PRO A 125 1.45 8.83 -15.01
C PRO A 125 1.97 10.27 -15.05
N ARG A 126 2.73 10.69 -14.04
CA ARG A 126 3.33 12.03 -13.95
C ARG A 126 4.70 12.11 -14.64
N LEU A 127 5.12 11.03 -15.30
CA LEU A 127 6.42 10.89 -15.95
C LEU A 127 7.60 11.22 -15.02
N ALA A 128 7.47 10.87 -13.74
CA ALA A 128 8.50 11.12 -12.73
C ALA A 128 9.58 10.02 -12.79
N PRO A 129 10.84 10.34 -13.14
CA PRO A 129 11.89 9.33 -13.28
C PRO A 129 12.07 8.45 -12.04
N ARG A 130 12.06 9.07 -10.84
CA ARG A 130 12.06 8.39 -9.54
C ARG A 130 11.02 7.26 -9.43
N SER A 131 9.82 7.47 -9.96
CA SER A 131 8.70 6.56 -9.77
C SER A 131 8.74 5.44 -10.80
N ILE A 132 9.22 5.73 -12.01
CA ILE A 132 9.49 4.72 -13.04
C ILE A 132 10.60 3.78 -12.54
N ILE A 133 11.72 4.34 -12.06
CA ILE A 133 12.85 3.56 -11.54
C ILE A 133 12.41 2.72 -10.34
N ALA A 134 11.74 3.32 -9.34
CA ALA A 134 11.21 2.59 -8.21
C ALA A 134 10.30 1.42 -8.64
N THR A 135 9.44 1.66 -9.63
CA THR A 135 8.51 0.64 -10.18
C THR A 135 9.26 -0.51 -10.83
N CYS A 136 10.26 -0.23 -11.67
CA CYS A 136 11.09 -1.27 -12.26
C CYS A 136 11.83 -2.09 -11.20
N ILE A 137 12.38 -1.43 -10.18
CA ILE A 137 13.14 -2.10 -9.11
C ILE A 137 12.22 -3.02 -8.29
N PHE A 138 11.13 -2.50 -7.71
CA PHE A 138 10.31 -3.35 -6.86
C PHE A 138 9.64 -4.49 -7.63
N LEU A 139 9.31 -4.26 -8.91
CA LEU A 139 8.71 -5.29 -9.75
C LEU A 139 9.75 -6.40 -10.01
N SER A 140 10.97 -6.02 -10.38
CA SER A 140 12.06 -6.98 -10.64
C SER A 140 12.39 -7.82 -9.41
N PHE A 141 12.54 -7.20 -8.24
CA PHE A 141 12.79 -7.91 -7.00
C PHE A 141 11.59 -8.77 -6.57
N GLY A 142 10.36 -8.29 -6.76
CA GLY A 142 9.14 -9.05 -6.49
C GLY A 142 9.05 -10.32 -7.33
N LEU A 143 9.29 -10.21 -8.65
CA LEU A 143 9.31 -11.38 -9.55
C LEU A 143 10.43 -12.35 -9.15
N ALA A 144 11.63 -11.84 -8.90
CA ALA A 144 12.78 -12.66 -8.53
C ALA A 144 12.53 -13.42 -7.21
N THR A 145 12.04 -12.74 -6.17
CA THR A 145 11.78 -13.36 -4.87
C THR A 145 10.63 -14.37 -4.93
N ALA A 146 9.51 -14.05 -5.59
CA ALA A 146 8.39 -14.99 -5.73
C ALA A 146 8.78 -16.23 -6.53
N THR A 147 9.51 -16.04 -7.62
CA THR A 147 10.01 -17.15 -8.46
C THR A 147 11.02 -18.00 -7.69
N LEU A 148 11.95 -17.38 -6.96
CA LEU A 148 12.92 -18.11 -6.15
C LEU A 148 12.22 -18.94 -5.06
N ARG A 149 11.23 -18.36 -4.37
CA ARG A 149 10.41 -19.04 -3.36
C ARG A 149 9.70 -20.26 -3.93
N HIS A 150 9.15 -20.15 -5.14
CA HIS A 150 8.44 -21.24 -5.80
C HIS A 150 9.36 -22.44 -6.09
N TYR A 151 10.58 -22.21 -6.55
CA TYR A 151 11.54 -23.29 -6.86
C TYR A 151 12.32 -23.80 -5.64
N LYS A 152 12.60 -22.93 -4.67
CA LYS A 152 13.31 -23.26 -3.43
C LYS A 152 12.53 -22.70 -2.26
N PRO A 153 11.68 -23.49 -1.60
CA PRO A 153 10.96 -23.04 -0.43
C PRO A 153 11.92 -22.92 0.77
N PHE A 154 12.56 -21.75 0.94
CA PHE A 154 13.58 -21.51 1.99
C PHE A 154 12.98 -21.06 3.35
N LEU A 155 11.65 -20.98 3.45
CA LEU A 155 10.89 -20.59 4.66
C LEU A 155 9.64 -21.48 4.86
N ASN A 156 9.65 -22.69 4.27
CA ASN A 156 8.56 -23.67 4.36
C ASN A 156 8.98 -24.93 5.13
N ASP A 157 10.29 -25.14 5.29
CA ASP A 157 10.84 -26.26 6.04
C ASP A 157 11.33 -25.75 7.40
N THR A 158 10.83 -26.36 8.48
CA THR A 158 11.37 -26.39 9.86
C THR A 158 10.62 -25.69 11.00
N LEU A 159 9.29 -25.49 10.95
CA LEU A 159 8.50 -25.44 12.19
C LEU A 159 7.15 -26.14 12.01
N ASP A 160 7.13 -27.45 12.27
CA ASP A 160 5.90 -28.22 12.42
C ASP A 160 5.20 -27.77 13.72
N VAL A 161 4.46 -26.67 13.63
CA VAL A 161 3.62 -26.17 14.72
C VAL A 161 2.42 -27.13 14.80
N SER A 162 2.64 -28.20 15.56
CA SER A 162 1.72 -29.28 15.92
C SER A 162 0.24 -28.90 15.80
N THR A 163 -0.51 -29.84 15.23
CA THR A 163 -1.96 -29.87 14.95
C THR A 163 -2.90 -29.46 16.11
N GLY A 164 -2.41 -29.16 17.32
CA GLY A 164 -3.17 -28.50 18.39
C GLY A 164 -3.28 -26.97 18.27
N THR A 165 -2.56 -26.34 17.34
CA THR A 165 -2.45 -24.88 17.25
C THR A 165 -3.48 -24.23 16.31
N TYR A 166 -4.11 -25.01 15.42
CA TYR A 166 -5.14 -24.53 14.50
C TYR A 166 -6.37 -23.99 15.25
N ASP A 167 -6.83 -24.67 16.31
CA ASP A 167 -7.96 -24.20 17.14
C ASP A 167 -7.60 -22.95 17.96
N THR A 168 -6.37 -22.86 18.46
CA THR A 168 -5.90 -21.67 19.20
C THR A 168 -5.75 -20.48 18.26
N TYR A 169 -5.24 -20.68 17.05
CA TYR A 169 -5.11 -19.67 16.01
C TYR A 169 -6.48 -19.17 15.54
N ARG A 170 -7.47 -20.06 15.39
CA ARG A 170 -8.85 -19.71 15.04
C ARG A 170 -9.51 -18.88 16.14
N LEU A 171 -9.34 -19.26 17.42
CA LEU A 171 -9.85 -18.46 18.54
C LEU A 171 -9.17 -17.09 18.65
N VAL A 172 -7.84 -17.03 18.56
CA VAL A 172 -7.08 -15.77 18.58
C VAL A 172 -7.43 -14.89 17.37
N SER A 173 -7.60 -15.47 16.19
CA SER A 173 -8.04 -14.74 15.00
C SER A 173 -9.45 -14.15 15.13
N GLY A 174 -10.36 -14.85 15.81
CA GLY A 174 -11.71 -14.34 16.09
C GLY A 174 -11.66 -13.06 16.92
N TRP A 175 -10.80 -13.02 17.93
CA TRP A 175 -10.56 -11.82 18.74
C TRP A 175 -9.86 -10.71 17.96
N ILE A 176 -8.93 -11.04 17.05
CA ILE A 176 -8.27 -10.06 16.16
C ILE A 176 -9.28 -9.44 15.21
N TYR A 177 -10.15 -10.24 14.58
CA TYR A 177 -11.20 -9.73 13.70
C TYR A 177 -12.21 -8.87 14.45
N LEU A 178 -12.61 -9.28 15.66
CA LEU A 178 -13.48 -8.49 16.51
C LEU A 178 -12.83 -7.17 16.93
N ALA A 179 -11.54 -7.19 17.30
CA ALA A 179 -10.80 -5.98 17.66
C ALA A 179 -10.62 -5.04 16.47
N ALA A 180 -10.31 -5.58 15.28
CA ALA A 180 -10.23 -4.80 14.04
C ALA A 180 -11.58 -4.18 13.66
N PHE A 181 -12.68 -4.94 13.85
CA PHE A 181 -14.03 -4.46 13.60
C PHE A 181 -14.46 -3.37 14.59
N ILE A 182 -14.22 -3.56 15.88
CA ILE A 182 -14.47 -2.54 16.91
C ILE A 182 -13.62 -1.30 16.64
N GLY A 183 -12.34 -1.47 16.31
CA GLY A 183 -11.45 -0.38 15.94
C GLY A 183 -11.98 0.41 14.73
N PHE A 184 -12.47 -0.28 13.70
CA PHE A 184 -13.12 0.34 12.55
C PHE A 184 -14.36 1.15 12.96
N LEU A 185 -15.25 0.58 13.79
CA LEU A 185 -16.45 1.27 14.29
C LEU A 185 -16.10 2.50 15.13
N VAL A 186 -15.09 2.41 15.98
CA VAL A 186 -14.60 3.53 16.79
C VAL A 186 -14.03 4.64 15.90
N LEU A 187 -13.23 4.30 14.89
CA LEU A 187 -12.72 5.28 13.93
C LEU A 187 -13.84 5.92 13.11
N ALA A 188 -14.85 5.14 12.70
CA ALA A 188 -16.04 5.65 12.04
C ALA A 188 -16.84 6.61 12.94
N ALA A 189 -17.00 6.28 14.22
CA ALA A 189 -17.65 7.15 15.19
C ALA A 189 -16.86 8.46 15.43
N ILE A 190 -15.53 8.36 15.60
CA ILE A 190 -14.65 9.53 15.78
C ILE A 190 -14.72 10.46 14.57
N THR A 191 -14.70 9.91 13.35
CA THR A 191 -14.81 10.69 12.12
C THR A 191 -16.19 11.33 11.97
N ALA A 192 -17.28 10.62 12.29
CA ALA A 192 -18.63 11.16 12.27
C ALA A 192 -18.82 12.30 13.29
N LEU A 193 -18.32 12.14 14.52
CA LEU A 193 -18.33 13.18 15.56
C LEU A 193 -17.47 14.40 15.18
N SER A 194 -16.30 14.16 14.59
CA SER A 194 -15.42 15.22 14.08
C SER A 194 -16.06 15.98 12.90
N ALA A 195 -16.86 15.30 12.07
CA ALA A 195 -17.60 15.90 10.97
C ALA A 195 -18.75 16.80 11.46
N ALA A 196 -19.39 16.46 12.59
CA ALA A 196 -20.48 17.24 13.16
C ALA A 196 -20.05 18.66 13.62
N THR A 197 -18.77 18.84 13.94
CA THR A 197 -18.23 20.07 14.57
C THR A 197 -17.62 21.09 13.62
N THR A 198 -17.41 20.79 12.32
CA THR A 198 -16.77 21.75 11.38
C THR A 198 -17.39 21.75 9.97
N LYS A 199 -18.00 22.87 9.57
CA LYS A 199 -18.78 23.02 8.31
C LYS A 199 -17.99 22.75 7.01
N ILE A 200 -16.70 23.08 6.95
CA ILE A 200 -15.85 22.89 5.75
C ILE A 200 -15.22 21.48 5.70
N LYS A 201 -15.28 20.69 6.78
CA LYS A 201 -14.69 19.33 6.84
C LYS A 201 -15.62 18.20 6.41
N LYS A 202 -16.94 18.42 6.35
CA LYS A 202 -17.92 17.36 5.99
C LYS A 202 -17.73 16.86 4.55
N LEU A 203 -17.53 17.77 3.59
CA LEU A 203 -17.39 17.41 2.18
C LEU A 203 -16.09 16.63 1.91
N ASP A 204 -14.95 17.07 2.49
CA ASP A 204 -13.66 16.34 2.42
C ASP A 204 -13.81 14.91 2.98
N LEU A 205 -14.57 14.76 4.06
CA LEU A 205 -14.84 13.46 4.68
C LEU A 205 -15.66 12.54 3.78
N TRP A 206 -16.78 13.03 3.22
CA TRP A 206 -17.60 12.22 2.33
C TRP A 206 -16.88 11.86 1.03
N ILE A 207 -16.12 12.79 0.45
CA ILE A 207 -15.30 12.53 -0.74
C ILE A 207 -14.20 11.50 -0.41
N SER A 208 -13.53 11.63 0.73
CA SER A 208 -12.50 10.68 1.17
C SER A 208 -13.09 9.28 1.39
N CYS A 209 -14.24 9.18 2.04
CA CYS A 209 -14.94 7.91 2.24
C CYS A 209 -15.36 7.28 0.90
N LEU A 210 -15.99 8.06 0.02
CA LEU A 210 -16.43 7.58 -1.29
C LEU A 210 -15.25 7.14 -2.16
N THR A 211 -14.16 7.92 -2.20
CA THR A 211 -12.95 7.53 -2.93
C THR A 211 -12.30 6.29 -2.34
N GLY A 212 -12.30 6.14 -1.01
CA GLY A 212 -11.89 4.92 -0.32
C GLY A 212 -12.73 3.71 -0.74
N ALA A 213 -14.05 3.84 -0.79
CA ALA A 213 -14.97 2.78 -1.22
C ALA A 213 -14.78 2.41 -2.70
N ILE A 214 -14.62 3.39 -3.59
CA ILE A 214 -14.33 3.14 -5.01
C ILE A 214 -12.98 2.42 -5.15
N PHE A 215 -11.97 2.82 -4.36
CA PHE A 215 -10.66 2.17 -4.35
C PHE A 215 -10.76 0.71 -3.89
N GLY A 216 -11.47 0.47 -2.77
CA GLY A 216 -11.72 -0.87 -2.23
C GLY A 216 -12.49 -1.76 -3.22
N LEU A 217 -13.51 -1.22 -3.89
CA LEU A 217 -14.24 -1.93 -4.95
C LEU A 217 -13.31 -2.28 -6.12
N GLY A 218 -12.41 -1.37 -6.49
CA GLY A 218 -11.38 -1.64 -7.48
C GLY A 218 -10.41 -2.75 -7.06
N LEU A 219 -10.01 -2.82 -5.78
CA LEU A 219 -9.20 -3.93 -5.25
C LEU A 219 -9.93 -5.28 -5.33
N LEU A 220 -11.23 -5.30 -5.02
CA LEU A 220 -12.07 -6.51 -5.10
C LEU A 220 -12.17 -7.01 -6.54
N LEU A 221 -12.61 -6.14 -7.46
CA LEU A 221 -12.83 -6.51 -8.86
C LEU A 221 -11.52 -6.83 -9.57
N SER A 222 -10.41 -6.16 -9.23
CA SER A 222 -9.11 -6.49 -9.85
C SER A 222 -8.54 -7.85 -9.42
N GLY A 223 -9.12 -8.48 -8.40
CA GLY A 223 -8.56 -9.70 -7.79
C GLY A 223 -7.32 -9.44 -6.93
N MET A 224 -6.97 -8.18 -6.65
CA MET A 224 -5.84 -7.85 -5.77
C MET A 224 -6.13 -8.13 -4.29
N CYS A 225 -7.38 -8.44 -3.92
CA CYS A 225 -7.67 -9.01 -2.61
C CYS A 225 -7.23 -10.48 -2.48
N ARG A 226 -6.83 -11.14 -3.57
CA ARG A 226 -6.40 -12.54 -3.59
C ARG A 226 -4.87 -12.65 -3.66
N ARG A 227 -4.29 -13.24 -2.63
CA ARG A 227 -2.86 -13.57 -2.55
C ARG A 227 -2.45 -14.50 -3.69
N THR A 228 -3.28 -15.51 -3.99
CA THR A 228 -3.01 -16.50 -5.04
C THR A 228 -2.86 -15.83 -6.41
N LYS A 229 -3.73 -14.87 -6.74
CA LYS A 229 -3.65 -14.05 -7.96
C LYS A 229 -2.35 -13.24 -8.02
N ILE A 230 -1.95 -12.62 -6.90
CA ILE A 230 -0.74 -11.80 -6.85
C ILE A 230 0.51 -12.66 -7.01
N LEU A 231 0.60 -13.79 -6.32
CA LEU A 231 1.72 -14.72 -6.45
C LEU A 231 1.78 -15.36 -7.84
N ALA A 232 0.63 -15.70 -8.43
CA ALA A 232 0.54 -16.21 -9.80
C ALA A 232 1.01 -15.18 -10.84
N PHE A 233 0.86 -13.89 -10.57
CA PHE A 233 1.43 -12.83 -11.39
C PHE A 233 2.95 -12.64 -11.20
N LEU A 234 3.46 -12.84 -9.99
CA LEU A 234 4.88 -12.63 -9.68
C LEU A 234 5.77 -13.81 -10.02
N THR A 235 5.22 -15.02 -10.00
CA THR A 235 5.98 -16.26 -10.16
C THR A 235 6.08 -16.62 -11.63
N LEU A 236 7.26 -16.45 -12.24
CA LEU A 236 7.51 -16.83 -13.62
C LEU A 236 7.69 -18.36 -13.75
N ALA A 237 6.62 -19.11 -13.52
CA ALA A 237 6.58 -20.57 -13.58
C ALA A 237 5.36 -21.06 -14.38
N ASP A 238 5.10 -22.36 -14.39
CA ASP A 238 3.90 -22.92 -15.00
C ASP A 238 2.64 -22.46 -14.24
N GLY A 239 1.64 -21.95 -14.97
CA GLY A 239 0.44 -21.34 -14.37
C GLY A 239 0.54 -19.84 -14.12
N TRP A 240 1.50 -19.15 -14.76
CA TRP A 240 1.63 -17.70 -14.67
C TRP A 240 0.37 -16.96 -15.16
N ASP A 241 -0.13 -16.03 -14.33
CA ASP A 241 -1.34 -15.26 -14.60
C ASP A 241 -1.00 -13.76 -14.83
N PRO A 242 -0.96 -13.29 -16.09
CA PRO A 242 -0.64 -11.91 -16.42
C PRO A 242 -1.81 -10.93 -16.26
N SER A 243 -2.96 -11.32 -15.70
CA SER A 243 -4.14 -10.44 -15.59
C SER A 243 -3.86 -9.14 -14.83
N LEU A 244 -2.96 -9.13 -13.84
CA LEU A 244 -2.59 -7.92 -13.10
C LEU A 244 -1.86 -6.86 -13.94
N ILE A 245 -1.30 -7.23 -15.10
CA ILE A 245 -0.76 -6.25 -16.05
C ILE A 245 -1.88 -5.32 -16.54
N PHE A 246 -3.09 -5.85 -16.77
CA PHE A 246 -4.22 -5.05 -17.25
C PHE A 246 -4.74 -4.10 -16.17
N VAL A 247 -4.66 -4.47 -14.88
CA VAL A 247 -4.95 -3.58 -13.76
C VAL A 247 -4.02 -2.37 -13.81
N MET A 248 -2.71 -2.62 -13.95
CA MET A 248 -1.72 -1.56 -14.00
C MET A 248 -1.85 -0.73 -15.28
N ALA A 249 -2.09 -1.37 -16.43
CA ALA A 249 -2.24 -0.71 -17.71
C ALA A 249 -3.46 0.23 -17.74
N SER A 250 -4.62 -0.20 -17.22
CA SER A 250 -5.80 0.66 -17.14
C SER A 250 -5.61 1.77 -16.12
N ALA A 251 -5.10 1.46 -14.93
CA ALA A 251 -4.90 2.46 -13.87
C ALA A 251 -3.89 3.54 -14.26
N VAL A 252 -2.72 3.14 -14.78
CA VAL A 252 -1.65 4.05 -15.23
C VAL A 252 -2.08 4.78 -16.50
N GLY A 253 -2.69 4.08 -17.47
CA GLY A 253 -3.13 4.67 -18.72
C GLY A 253 -4.15 5.80 -18.50
N VAL A 254 -5.20 5.56 -17.73
CA VAL A 254 -6.23 6.58 -17.44
C VAL A 254 -5.64 7.74 -16.63
N ASN A 255 -4.82 7.45 -15.62
CA ASN A 255 -4.14 8.49 -14.86
C ASN A 255 -3.16 9.31 -15.70
N LEU A 256 -2.51 8.72 -16.72
CA LEU A 256 -1.58 9.44 -17.60
C LEU A 256 -2.28 10.59 -18.32
N PHE A 257 -3.50 10.35 -18.81
CA PHE A 257 -4.29 11.42 -19.43
C PHE A 257 -4.86 12.38 -18.38
N ALA A 258 -5.47 11.84 -17.32
CA ALA A 258 -6.15 12.66 -16.33
C ALA A 258 -5.21 13.55 -15.51
N PHE A 259 -4.09 13.02 -15.01
CA PHE A 259 -3.17 13.79 -14.15
C PHE A 259 -2.45 14.88 -14.94
N ASN A 260 -2.05 14.59 -16.18
CA ASN A 260 -1.44 15.61 -17.05
C ASN A 260 -2.43 16.72 -17.43
N TRP A 261 -3.72 16.45 -17.42
CA TRP A 261 -4.75 17.48 -17.60
C TRP A 261 -5.05 18.24 -16.30
N ILE A 262 -5.21 17.55 -15.18
CA ILE A 262 -5.51 18.15 -13.86
C ILE A 262 -4.38 19.04 -13.37
N LEU A 263 -3.12 18.60 -13.53
CA LEU A 263 -1.94 19.37 -13.09
C LEU A 263 -1.66 20.61 -13.94
N LYS A 264 -2.35 20.79 -15.09
CA LYS A 264 -2.34 22.06 -15.84
C LYS A 264 -3.26 23.12 -15.23
N GLN A 265 -4.15 22.74 -14.31
CA GLN A 265 -5.03 23.69 -13.64
C GLN A 265 -4.29 24.45 -12.54
N GLN A 266 -4.72 25.69 -12.27
CA GLN A 266 -4.04 26.55 -11.29
C GLN A 266 -4.24 26.07 -9.84
N LYS A 267 -5.40 25.47 -9.53
CA LYS A 267 -5.73 24.99 -8.18
C LYS A 267 -6.72 23.81 -8.24
N PRO A 268 -6.69 22.90 -7.25
CA PRO A 268 -7.74 21.89 -7.07
C PRO A 268 -9.07 22.54 -6.63
N ILE A 269 -10.19 21.83 -6.76
CA ILE A 269 -11.53 22.40 -6.51
C ILE A 269 -11.71 22.79 -5.03
N CYS A 270 -11.26 21.94 -4.10
CA CYS A 270 -11.53 22.06 -2.67
C CYS A 270 -10.27 22.37 -1.83
N SER A 271 -9.14 22.71 -2.46
CA SER A 271 -7.89 23.02 -1.76
C SER A 271 -7.18 24.21 -2.41
N GLU A 272 -6.35 24.92 -1.64
CA GLU A 272 -5.60 26.08 -2.12
C GLU A 272 -4.40 25.69 -2.99
N LYS A 273 -3.82 24.49 -2.78
CA LYS A 273 -2.64 24.01 -3.49
C LYS A 273 -2.67 22.48 -3.71
N PHE A 274 -2.00 22.04 -4.76
CA PHE A 274 -1.69 20.64 -4.99
C PHE A 274 -0.58 20.16 -4.04
N ASN A 275 -0.87 19.13 -3.26
CA ASN A 275 0.10 18.45 -2.40
C ASN A 275 0.67 17.23 -3.13
N VAL A 276 1.52 17.50 -4.11
CA VAL A 276 2.11 16.53 -5.03
C VAL A 276 3.62 16.58 -4.85
N THR A 277 4.26 15.43 -4.63
CA THR A 277 5.72 15.41 -4.51
C THR A 277 6.37 15.77 -5.85
N THR A 278 7.12 16.87 -5.88
CA THR A 278 7.82 17.40 -7.06
C THR A 278 9.29 16.97 -7.14
N ASN A 279 9.85 16.39 -6.07
CA ASN A 279 11.24 15.96 -6.07
C ASN A 279 11.47 14.87 -7.13
N ARG A 280 12.36 15.12 -8.09
CA ARG A 280 12.76 14.20 -9.18
C ARG A 280 14.12 13.54 -8.95
N GLU A 281 14.82 13.90 -7.88
CA GLU A 281 16.15 13.38 -7.56
C GLU A 281 16.10 11.88 -7.28
N ILE A 282 17.15 11.19 -7.71
CA ILE A 282 17.37 9.77 -7.47
C ILE A 282 18.37 9.69 -6.33
N ASP A 283 17.88 9.28 -5.16
CA ASP A 283 18.71 9.02 -3.98
C ASP A 283 18.79 7.52 -3.70
N TYR A 284 19.62 7.14 -2.73
CA TYR A 284 19.72 5.76 -2.27
C TYR A 284 18.39 5.20 -1.74
N GLY A 285 17.48 6.06 -1.27
CA GLY A 285 16.16 5.65 -0.79
C GLY A 285 15.28 5.10 -1.92
N ILE A 286 15.34 5.70 -3.11
CA ILE A 286 14.63 5.25 -4.33
C ILE A 286 15.19 3.95 -4.90
N ILE A 287 16.41 3.54 -4.51
CA ILE A 287 16.98 2.26 -4.93
C ILE A 287 16.71 1.19 -3.86
N ILE A 288 17.15 1.43 -2.63
CA ILE A 288 17.11 0.44 -1.54
C ILE A 288 15.67 0.21 -1.06
N GLY A 289 14.87 1.27 -0.93
CA GLY A 289 13.49 1.18 -0.46
C GLY A 289 12.62 0.29 -1.35
N PRO A 290 12.51 0.56 -2.66
CA PRO A 290 11.78 -0.28 -3.60
C PRO A 290 12.33 -1.71 -3.71
N ALA A 291 13.64 -1.92 -3.59
CA ALA A 291 14.21 -3.27 -3.58
C ALA A 291 13.70 -4.09 -2.38
N LEU A 292 13.78 -3.52 -1.16
CA LEU A 292 13.25 -4.15 0.05
C LEU A 292 11.75 -4.39 -0.04
N PHE A 293 11.00 -3.42 -0.55
CA PHE A 293 9.57 -3.56 -0.79
C PHE A 293 9.27 -4.72 -1.76
N GLY A 294 10.01 -4.82 -2.87
CA GLY A 294 9.89 -5.91 -3.84
C GLY A 294 10.17 -7.28 -3.22
N ILE A 295 11.23 -7.41 -2.42
CA ILE A 295 11.56 -8.66 -1.72
C ILE A 295 10.43 -9.08 -0.79
N GLY A 296 9.94 -8.18 0.06
CA GLY A 296 8.86 -8.51 0.99
C GLY A 296 7.55 -8.84 0.26
N TRP A 297 7.20 -8.06 -0.78
CA TRP A 297 6.01 -8.30 -1.59
C TRP A 297 6.07 -9.62 -2.37
N GLY A 298 7.23 -10.00 -2.91
CA GLY A 298 7.43 -11.29 -3.56
C GLY A 298 7.40 -12.47 -2.60
N LEU A 299 7.77 -12.24 -1.33
CA LEU A 299 7.74 -13.26 -0.29
C LEU A 299 6.32 -13.54 0.21
N THR A 300 5.57 -12.48 0.55
CA THR A 300 4.23 -12.62 1.14
C THR A 300 3.11 -12.64 0.11
N GLY A 301 3.32 -12.10 -1.09
CA GLY A 301 2.27 -11.94 -2.09
C GLY A 301 1.24 -10.85 -1.72
N PHE A 302 1.44 -10.13 -0.62
CA PHE A 302 0.61 -9.00 -0.23
C PHE A 302 1.43 -7.73 -0.19
N CYS A 303 0.78 -6.63 -0.56
CA CYS A 303 1.32 -5.29 -0.33
C CYS A 303 0.37 -4.54 0.60
N PRO A 304 0.70 -3.31 1.05
CA PRO A 304 -0.09 -2.64 2.08
C PRO A 304 -1.58 -2.48 1.72
N GLY A 305 -1.94 -2.35 0.45
CA GLY A 305 -3.33 -2.27 0.02
C GLY A 305 -4.12 -3.58 0.24
N PRO A 306 -3.74 -4.67 -0.43
CA PRO A 306 -4.27 -6.01 -0.18
C PRO A 306 -4.21 -6.45 1.28
N ALA A 307 -3.16 -6.10 2.03
CA ALA A 307 -3.06 -6.42 3.45
C ALA A 307 -4.13 -5.67 4.27
N MET A 308 -4.38 -4.38 4.00
CA MET A 308 -5.47 -3.64 4.64
C MET A 308 -6.85 -4.14 4.22
N ALA A 309 -7.01 -4.52 2.95
CA ALA A 309 -8.23 -5.14 2.43
C ALA A 309 -8.54 -6.47 3.12
N ASN A 310 -7.52 -7.28 3.39
CA ASN A 310 -7.66 -8.59 4.03
C ASN A 310 -7.47 -8.56 5.56
N LEU A 311 -7.34 -7.38 6.16
CA LEU A 311 -7.12 -7.24 7.62
C LEU A 311 -8.19 -7.96 8.46
N VAL A 312 -9.43 -7.95 7.98
CA VAL A 312 -10.59 -8.55 8.66
C VAL A 312 -10.88 -9.96 8.13
N LEU A 313 -10.08 -10.46 7.18
CA LEU A 313 -10.35 -11.68 6.42
C LEU A 313 -9.32 -12.78 6.66
N LEU A 314 -8.04 -12.41 6.84
CA LEU A 314 -6.93 -13.34 7.01
C LEU A 314 -6.08 -12.90 8.20
N PRO A 315 -5.78 -13.76 9.20
CA PRO A 315 -5.00 -13.33 10.35
C PRO A 315 -3.53 -13.13 9.96
N GLN A 316 -3.06 -13.83 8.91
CA GLN A 316 -1.74 -13.60 8.33
C GLN A 316 -1.60 -12.18 7.76
N ALA A 317 -2.64 -11.64 7.11
CA ALA A 317 -2.64 -10.26 6.63
C ALA A 317 -2.58 -9.24 7.78
N ALA A 318 -3.23 -9.53 8.91
CA ALA A 318 -3.15 -8.71 10.11
C ALA A 318 -1.73 -8.73 10.72
N LEU A 319 -1.12 -9.91 10.81
CA LEU A 319 0.25 -10.09 11.26
C LEU A 319 1.22 -9.31 10.36
N GLU A 320 1.10 -9.46 9.04
CA GLU A 320 1.92 -8.73 8.08
C GLU A 320 1.75 -7.21 8.25
N LEU A 321 0.52 -6.71 8.36
CA LEU A 321 0.24 -5.28 8.53
C LEU A 321 0.87 -4.72 9.81
N LEU A 322 0.85 -5.48 10.91
CA LEU A 322 1.53 -5.11 12.15
C LEU A 322 3.04 -4.93 11.91
N PHE A 323 3.69 -5.86 11.22
CA PHE A 323 5.12 -5.78 10.94
C PHE A 323 5.46 -4.74 9.86
N ILE A 324 4.55 -4.43 8.94
CA ILE A 324 4.65 -3.27 8.05
C ILE A 324 4.72 -1.99 8.89
N ILE A 325 3.80 -1.82 9.84
CA ILE A 325 3.78 -0.65 10.73
C ILE A 325 5.08 -0.54 11.52
N ILE A 326 5.52 -1.63 12.16
CA ILE A 326 6.77 -1.68 12.93
C ILE A 326 7.95 -1.27 12.04
N GLY A 327 8.06 -1.84 10.83
CA GLY A 327 9.10 -1.52 9.87
C GLY A 327 9.09 -0.05 9.45
N GLN A 328 7.91 0.53 9.19
CA GLN A 328 7.77 1.94 8.83
C GLN A 328 8.19 2.88 9.96
N VAL A 329 7.75 2.61 11.20
CA VAL A 329 8.11 3.43 12.38
C VAL A 329 9.59 3.32 12.67
N PHE A 330 10.16 2.11 12.60
CA PHE A 330 11.57 1.87 12.82
C PHE A 330 12.44 2.66 11.84
N ILE A 331 12.20 2.55 10.53
CA ILE A 331 13.03 3.25 9.54
C ILE A 331 12.83 4.77 9.59
N ASP A 332 11.62 5.25 9.90
CA ASP A 332 11.37 6.69 10.09
C ASP A 332 12.23 7.26 11.22
N PHE A 333 12.31 6.54 12.35
CA PHE A 333 13.15 6.90 13.48
C PHE A 333 14.65 6.91 13.11
N VAL A 334 15.12 5.86 12.42
CA VAL A 334 16.51 5.75 11.97
C VAL A 334 16.87 6.89 11.01
N LEU A 335 16.03 7.16 10.01
CA LEU A 335 16.26 8.22 9.03
C LEU A 335 16.26 9.62 9.67
N LYS A 336 15.36 9.88 10.63
CA LYS A 336 15.35 11.14 11.39
C LYS A 336 16.63 11.34 12.20
N LYS A 337 17.09 10.30 12.90
CA LYS A 337 18.36 10.34 13.64
C LYS A 337 19.55 10.55 12.71
N TRP A 338 19.57 9.87 11.57
CA TRP A 338 20.64 10.00 10.58
C TRP A 338 20.72 11.42 10.00
N LYS A 339 19.58 12.01 9.62
CA LYS A 339 19.51 13.40 9.14
C LYS A 339 19.98 14.40 10.20
N ALA A 340 19.48 14.28 11.44
CA ALA A 340 19.90 15.16 12.54
C ALA A 340 21.41 15.06 12.83
N ARG A 341 22.01 13.87 12.70
CA ARG A 341 23.46 13.68 12.85
C ARG A 341 24.23 14.30 11.69
N LYS A 342 23.75 14.14 10.45
CA LYS A 342 24.37 14.74 9.27
C LYS A 342 24.35 16.27 9.33
N GLU A 343 23.22 16.86 9.72
CA GLU A 343 23.09 18.32 9.90
C GLU A 343 24.04 18.86 10.97
N LYS A 344 24.19 18.16 12.10
CA LYS A 344 25.17 18.55 13.14
C LYS A 344 26.61 18.52 12.66
N LEU A 345 26.99 17.52 11.85
CA LEU A 345 28.34 17.41 11.30
C LEU A 345 28.61 18.55 10.32
N LEU A 346 27.68 18.80 9.39
CA LEU A 346 27.80 19.91 8.42
C LEU A 346 27.86 21.27 9.12
N SER A 347 27.05 21.50 10.15
CA SER A 347 27.10 22.76 10.92
C SER A 347 28.41 22.94 11.69
N LYS A 348 29.10 21.84 12.03
CA LYS A 348 30.39 21.90 12.73
C LYS A 348 31.51 22.22 11.74
N ASP A 349 31.50 21.59 10.56
CA ASP A 349 32.45 21.85 9.49
C ASP A 349 32.37 23.31 8.98
N ASP A 350 31.15 23.89 8.88
CA ASP A 350 30.95 25.30 8.52
C ASP A 350 31.52 26.27 9.57
N VAL A 351 31.44 25.92 10.86
CA VAL A 351 32.02 26.72 11.96
C VAL A 351 33.56 26.66 11.92
N ASP A 352 34.12 25.48 11.66
CA ASP A 352 35.57 25.29 11.58
C ASP A 352 36.16 26.00 10.33
N LEU A 353 35.45 26.00 9.19
CA LEU A 353 35.85 26.74 7.97
C LEU A 353 35.69 28.27 8.09
N GLY A 354 34.66 28.75 8.80
CA GLY A 354 34.49 30.18 9.08
C GLY A 354 35.52 30.76 10.07
N SER A 355 36.16 29.91 10.86
CA SER A 355 37.22 30.30 11.81
C SER A 355 38.61 30.39 11.17
N THR A 356 38.83 29.73 10.03
CA THR A 356 40.11 29.68 9.32
C THR A 356 40.24 30.73 8.20
N SER A 357 39.16 31.45 7.87
CA SER A 357 39.15 32.46 6.79
C SER A 357 39.32 33.92 7.25
N LYS A 358 39.70 34.18 8.51
CA LYS A 358 40.20 35.51 8.89
C LYS A 358 41.72 35.53 8.73
N PRO A 359 42.28 36.14 7.67
CA PRO A 359 43.69 36.50 7.72
C PRO A 359 43.87 37.51 8.86
N GLN A 360 44.71 37.15 9.83
CA GLN A 360 45.28 38.14 10.72
C GLN A 360 46.27 38.98 9.90
N ALA A 361 46.02 40.29 9.91
CA ALA A 361 46.84 41.39 9.39
C ALA A 361 46.83 41.61 7.87
#